data_AF-A0A9Q3E9Z4-F1
#
_entry.id   AF-A0A9Q3E9Z4-F1
#
_cell.length_a   1.000
_cell.length_b   1.000
_cell.length_c   1.000
_cell.angle_alpha   90.00
_cell.angle_beta   90.00
_cell.angle_gamma   90.00
#
_symmetry.space_group_name_H-M   'P 1'
#
loop_
_entity.id
_entity.type
_entity.pdbx_description
1 polymer ?
#
loop_
_entity_poly.entity_id
_entity_poly.type
_entity_poly.pdbx_seq_one_letter_code
_entity_poly.pdbx_strand_id
1 'polypeptide(L)'
;MYGIYLHNTKDRYLTIGDNKHQKFAFLPFERQIKVRKVSPVHLQLEKLKYEQLNEAGISCNITDKQESELSSPIYDHKEAFAAYKEPLGEIIGHEVDIILNIERPYPPLLRRHAYPESLK
;
A
#
# COMPACT_ATOMS: atom_id res chain seq x y z
N MET A 1 15.20 22.45 9.57
CA MET A 1 14.24 22.85 8.53
C MET A 1 15.05 23.25 7.30
N TYR A 2 15.01 22.47 6.22
CA TYR A 2 15.81 22.77 5.03
C TYR A 2 15.08 23.82 4.17
N GLY A 3 15.59 25.05 4.13
CA GLY A 3 15.09 26.10 3.25
C GLY A 3 15.66 25.95 1.84
N ILE A 4 14.89 26.37 0.82
CA ILE A 4 15.38 26.49 -0.55
C ILE A 4 15.73 27.95 -0.80
N TYR A 5 16.98 28.22 -1.19
CA TYR A 5 17.45 29.57 -1.50
C TYR A 5 17.70 29.71 -2.99
N LEU A 6 17.04 30.70 -3.61
CA LEU A 6 17.18 31.01 -5.03
C LEU A 6 18.18 32.15 -5.23
N HIS A 7 19.19 31.92 -6.08
CA HIS A 7 20.20 32.92 -6.42
C HIS A 7 20.03 33.38 -7.86
N ASN A 8 19.66 34.64 -8.05
CA ASN A 8 19.34 35.22 -9.36
C ASN A 8 20.52 36.03 -9.93
N THR A 9 21.62 35.35 -10.21
CA THR A 9 22.82 35.89 -10.87
C THR A 9 22.85 35.49 -12.35
N LYS A 10 23.92 35.87 -13.08
CA LYS A 10 24.10 35.49 -14.51
C LYS A 10 23.94 33.97 -14.72
N ASP A 11 24.46 33.18 -13.79
CA ASP A 11 24.21 31.74 -13.70
C ASP A 11 23.19 31.47 -12.61
N ARG A 12 21.90 31.37 -12.96
CA ARG A 12 20.84 31.10 -11.98
C ARG A 12 21.02 29.70 -11.36
N TYR A 13 21.04 29.61 -10.03
CA TYR A 13 21.11 28.35 -9.31
C TYR A 13 20.31 28.41 -8.00
N LEU A 14 20.02 27.23 -7.44
CA LEU A 14 19.46 27.10 -6.10
C LEU A 14 20.42 26.34 -5.17
N THR A 15 20.30 26.58 -3.88
CA THR A 15 20.97 25.83 -2.80
C THR A 15 19.90 25.33 -1.83
N ILE A 16 20.12 24.14 -1.25
CA ILE A 16 19.17 23.50 -0.33
C ILE A 16 19.81 23.42 1.06
N GLY A 17 19.12 23.96 2.07
CA GLY A 17 19.62 24.02 3.44
C GLY A 17 20.81 24.97 3.62
N ASP A 18 21.65 24.66 4.61
CA ASP A 18 22.82 25.48 4.97
C ASP A 18 24.03 25.27 4.05
N ASN A 19 23.97 24.31 3.13
CA ASN A 19 25.09 23.99 2.24
C ASN A 19 25.16 24.97 1.06
N LYS A 20 25.84 26.10 1.28
CA LYS A 20 26.07 27.15 0.25
C LYS A 20 27.02 26.71 -0.87
N HIS A 21 27.75 25.60 -0.69
CA HIS A 21 28.72 25.12 -1.67
C HIS A 21 28.07 24.24 -2.75
N GLN A 22 26.98 23.53 -2.42
CA GLN A 22 26.27 22.68 -3.36
C GLN A 22 25.22 23.48 -4.14
N LYS A 23 25.57 23.83 -5.39
CA LYS A 23 24.74 24.64 -6.28
C LYS A 23 24.06 23.76 -7.33
N PHE A 24 22.75 23.91 -7.49
CA PHE A 24 21.97 23.25 -8.52
C PHE A 24 21.58 24.28 -9.59
N ALA A 25 22.23 24.20 -10.75
CA ALA A 25 21.97 25.11 -11.86
C ALA A 25 20.67 24.75 -12.59
N PHE A 26 19.96 25.77 -13.08
CA PHE A 26 18.85 25.53 -14.01
C PHE A 26 19.42 25.15 -15.38
N LEU A 27 19.00 24.00 -15.92
CA LEU A 27 19.35 23.63 -17.28
C LEU A 27 18.70 24.63 -18.26
N PRO A 28 19.41 25.05 -19.34
CA PRO A 28 18.81 25.84 -20.41
C PRO A 28 17.56 25.17 -20.95
N PHE A 29 16.60 25.96 -21.45
CA PHE A 29 15.31 25.46 -21.96
C PHE A 29 15.47 24.31 -22.97
N GLU A 30 16.54 24.35 -23.77
CA GLU A 30 16.89 23.33 -24.78
C GLU A 30 17.32 21.98 -24.17
N ARG A 31 17.72 21.97 -22.89
CA ARG A 31 18.11 20.78 -22.11
C ARG A 31 17.10 20.45 -21.01
N GLN A 32 15.84 20.86 -21.18
CA GLN A 32 14.78 20.38 -20.30
C GLN A 32 14.73 18.85 -20.36
N ILE A 33 15.00 18.22 -19.22
CA ILE A 33 14.60 16.84 -18.97
C ILE A 33 13.13 16.79 -19.34
N LYS A 34 12.77 15.92 -20.29
CA LYS A 34 11.36 15.63 -20.59
C LYS A 34 10.77 15.02 -19.32
N VAL A 35 10.33 15.86 -18.40
CA VAL A 35 9.47 15.46 -17.30
C VAL A 35 8.21 14.97 -18.01
N ARG A 36 8.12 13.65 -18.21
CA ARG A 36 6.93 13.04 -18.78
C ARG A 36 5.79 13.50 -17.88
N LYS A 37 4.90 14.33 -18.42
CA LYS A 37 3.62 14.60 -17.77
C LYS A 37 2.95 13.23 -17.67
N VAL A 38 3.03 12.63 -16.49
CA VAL A 38 2.39 11.35 -16.22
C VAL A 38 0.90 11.58 -16.42
N SER A 39 0.28 10.80 -17.30
CA SER A 39 -1.15 10.93 -17.52
C SER A 39 -1.88 10.61 -16.21
N PRO A 40 -3.00 11.28 -15.91
CA PRO A 40 -3.76 11.00 -14.70
C PRO A 40 -4.19 9.52 -14.62
N VAL A 41 -4.41 8.88 -15.77
CA VAL A 41 -4.72 7.45 -15.90
C VAL A 41 -3.56 6.58 -15.41
N HIS A 42 -2.31 6.92 -15.75
CA HIS A 42 -1.14 6.16 -15.31
C HIS A 42 -0.96 6.22 -13.79
N LEU A 43 -1.23 7.39 -13.19
CA LEU A 43 -1.20 7.56 -11.74
C LEU A 43 -2.23 6.66 -11.03
N GLN A 44 -3.44 6.55 -11.58
CA GLN A 44 -4.50 5.71 -11.03
C GLN A 44 -4.19 4.22 -11.18
N LEU A 45 -3.56 3.83 -12.28
CA LEU A 45 -3.14 2.45 -12.52
C LEU A 45 -1.99 2.03 -11.59
N GLU A 46 -0.99 2.90 -11.39
CA GLU A 46 0.07 2.65 -10.40
C GLU A 46 -0.48 2.55 -8.98
N LYS A 47 -1.46 3.40 -8.63
CA LYS A 47 -2.15 3.31 -7.34
C LYS A 47 -2.86 1.97 -7.16
N LEU A 48 -3.61 1.51 -8.18
CA LEU A 48 -4.26 0.20 -8.17
C LEU A 48 -3.23 -0.93 -7.99
N LYS A 49 -2.12 -0.87 -8.71
CA LYS A 49 -1.05 -1.86 -8.60
C LYS A 49 -0.50 -1.96 -7.17
N TYR A 50 -0.20 -0.82 -6.56
CA TYR A 50 0.39 -0.77 -5.23
C TYR A 50 -0.59 -1.19 -4.13
N GLU A 51 -1.85 -0.75 -4.21
CA GLU A 51 -2.84 -0.94 -3.14
C GLU A 51 -3.59 -2.27 -3.23
N GLN A 52 -3.88 -2.77 -4.44
CA GLN A 52 -4.75 -3.94 -4.62
C GLN A 52 -4.03 -5.16 -5.20
N LEU A 53 -3.21 -4.96 -6.24
CA LEU A 53 -2.55 -6.10 -6.90
C LEU A 53 -1.31 -6.59 -6.17
N ASN A 54 -0.75 -5.79 -5.26
CA ASN A 54 0.39 -6.21 -4.44
C ASN A 54 0.00 -7.39 -3.52
N GLU A 55 -1.25 -7.45 -3.07
CA GLU A 55 -1.78 -8.55 -2.26
C GLU A 55 -2.15 -9.79 -3.10
N ALA A 56 -2.34 -9.63 -4.41
CA ALA A 56 -2.74 -10.71 -5.31
C ALA A 56 -1.65 -11.76 -5.57
N GLY A 57 -0.41 -11.54 -5.08
CA GLY A 57 0.65 -12.55 -5.14
C GLY A 57 1.09 -12.91 -6.57
N ILE A 58 1.18 -11.91 -7.45
CA ILE A 58 1.58 -12.11 -8.86
C ILE A 58 3.00 -12.69 -8.91
N SER A 59 3.18 -13.77 -9.68
CA SER A 59 4.47 -14.45 -9.81
C SER A 59 5.58 -13.53 -10.33
N CYS A 60 6.77 -13.60 -9.74
CA CYS A 60 7.96 -12.90 -10.22
C CYS A 60 8.50 -13.41 -11.58
N ASN A 61 7.92 -14.48 -12.14
CA ASN A 61 8.32 -15.05 -13.44
C ASN A 61 7.68 -14.35 -14.65
N ILE A 62 6.93 -13.27 -14.44
CA ILE A 62 6.34 -12.50 -15.53
C ILE A 62 7.26 -11.35 -15.94
N THR A 63 7.19 -10.97 -17.22
CA THR A 63 7.88 -9.76 -17.71
C THR A 63 7.05 -8.51 -17.46
N ASP A 64 7.69 -7.34 -17.38
CA ASP A 64 7.02 -6.04 -17.22
C ASP A 64 5.89 -5.81 -18.25
N LYS A 65 6.10 -6.33 -19.48
CA LYS A 65 5.11 -6.26 -20.55
C LYS A 65 3.87 -7.09 -20.22
N GLN A 66 4.06 -8.33 -19.75
CA GLN A 66 2.96 -9.20 -19.35
C GLN A 66 2.21 -8.67 -18.13
N GLU A 67 2.94 -8.07 -17.18
CA GLU A 67 2.32 -7.40 -16.04
C GLU A 67 1.47 -6.20 -16.47
N SER A 68 1.96 -5.42 -17.44
CA SER A 68 1.18 -4.31 -18.03
C SER A 68 -0.05 -4.83 -18.79
N GLU A 69 0.08 -5.92 -19.55
CA GLU A 69 -1.03 -6.56 -20.28
C GLU A 69 -2.07 -7.16 -19.33
N LEU A 70 -1.68 -7.56 -18.11
CA LEU A 70 -2.59 -8.04 -17.07
C LEU A 70 -3.28 -6.89 -16.33
N SER A 71 -2.53 -5.87 -15.93
CA SER A 71 -3.04 -4.77 -15.11
C SER A 71 -3.96 -3.80 -15.86
N SER A 72 -3.75 -3.62 -17.18
CA SER A 72 -4.63 -2.76 -18.00
C SER A 72 -6.09 -3.23 -18.01
N PRO A 73 -6.43 -4.47 -18.42
CA PRO A 73 -7.82 -4.92 -18.44
C PRO A 73 -8.44 -5.00 -17.04
N ILE A 74 -7.66 -5.29 -16.00
CA ILE A 74 -8.15 -5.24 -14.60
C ILE A 74 -8.56 -3.81 -14.23
N TYR A 75 -7.76 -2.82 -14.62
CA TYR A 75 -8.10 -1.41 -14.39
C TYR A 75 -9.33 -0.96 -15.18
N ASP A 76 -9.41 -1.34 -16.47
CA ASP A 76 -10.49 -0.95 -17.37
C ASP A 76 -11.83 -1.57 -16.95
N HIS A 77 -11.80 -2.77 -16.37
CA HIS A 77 -12.99 -3.51 -15.92
C HIS A 77 -13.11 -3.62 -14.41
N LYS A 78 -12.45 -2.74 -13.64
CA LYS A 78 -12.44 -2.79 -12.17
C LYS A 78 -13.83 -2.82 -11.54
N GLU A 79 -14.82 -2.19 -12.18
CA GLU A 79 -16.22 -2.16 -11.72
C GLU A 79 -16.90 -3.52 -11.78
N ALA A 80 -16.38 -4.48 -12.56
CA ALA A 80 -16.87 -5.85 -12.59
C ALA A 80 -16.39 -6.68 -11.39
N PHE A 81 -15.33 -6.24 -10.71
CA PHE A 81 -14.68 -6.97 -9.62
C PHE A 81 -14.78 -6.26 -8.26
N ALA A 82 -15.15 -4.98 -8.25
CA ALA A 82 -15.21 -4.14 -7.06
C ALA A 82 -16.43 -3.21 -7.16
N ALA A 83 -17.28 -3.20 -6.14
CA ALA A 83 -18.35 -2.21 -6.00
C ALA A 83 -17.77 -0.90 -5.43
N TYR A 84 -18.51 0.22 -5.53
CA TYR A 84 -18.06 1.53 -5.02
C TYR A 84 -17.62 1.53 -3.53
N LYS A 85 -18.06 0.52 -2.76
CA LYS A 85 -17.74 0.36 -1.34
C LYS A 85 -16.76 -0.76 -1.01
N GLU A 86 -16.49 -1.67 -1.95
CA GLU A 86 -15.85 -2.96 -1.69
C GLU A 86 -14.67 -3.13 -2.66
N PRO A 87 -13.40 -3.08 -2.21
CA PRO A 87 -12.24 -3.34 -3.06
C PRO A 87 -12.26 -4.73 -3.70
N LEU A 88 -11.41 -4.88 -4.72
CA LEU A 88 -11.17 -6.13 -5.43
C LEU A 88 -10.89 -7.27 -4.43
N GLY A 89 -11.76 -8.27 -4.40
CA GLY A 89 -11.61 -9.46 -3.55
C GLY A 89 -12.53 -9.53 -2.32
N GLU A 90 -13.27 -8.48 -2.01
CA GLU A 90 -14.27 -8.49 -0.94
C GLU A 90 -15.61 -9.03 -1.48
N ILE A 91 -15.87 -10.33 -1.26
CA ILE A 91 -17.13 -10.97 -1.65
C ILE A 91 -18.09 -10.91 -0.44
N ILE A 92 -19.21 -10.21 -0.58
CA ILE A 92 -20.28 -10.15 0.43
C ILE A 92 -20.65 -11.58 0.89
N GLY A 93 -20.54 -11.83 2.19
CA GLY A 93 -20.91 -13.11 2.81
C GLY A 93 -19.83 -14.21 2.78
N HIS A 94 -18.61 -13.90 2.33
CA HIS A 94 -17.44 -14.80 2.43
C HIS A 94 -16.40 -14.32 3.45
N GLU A 95 -16.80 -13.44 4.36
CA GLU A 95 -15.98 -13.08 5.52
C GLU A 95 -15.81 -14.31 6.42
N VAL A 96 -14.56 -14.65 6.75
CA VAL A 96 -14.24 -15.75 7.66
C VAL A 96 -13.77 -15.18 8.98
N ASP A 97 -14.66 -15.15 9.98
CA ASP A 97 -14.31 -14.82 11.35
C ASP A 97 -13.61 -16.00 12.03
N ILE A 98 -12.28 -15.95 12.09
CA ILE A 98 -11.47 -16.94 12.82
C ILE A 98 -11.33 -16.48 14.28
N ILE A 99 -12.21 -16.97 15.14
CA ILE A 99 -12.12 -16.74 16.59
C ILE A 99 -11.24 -17.83 17.22
N LEU A 100 -10.05 -17.43 17.69
CA LEU A 100 -9.21 -18.29 18.53
C LEU A 100 -9.81 -18.39 19.93
N ASN A 101 -10.69 -19.37 20.14
CA ASN A 101 -11.18 -19.71 21.47
C ASN A 101 -10.03 -20.31 22.30
N ILE A 102 -9.39 -19.48 23.12
CA ILE A 102 -8.49 -19.93 24.20
C ILE A 102 -9.25 -20.32 25.48
N GLU A 103 -10.58 -20.37 25.42
CA GLU A 103 -11.39 -20.89 26.51
C GLU A 103 -11.08 -22.37 26.70
N ARG A 104 -10.75 -22.74 27.95
CA ARG A 104 -10.48 -24.15 28.29
C ARG A 104 -11.72 -24.94 27.89
N PRO A 105 -11.62 -25.94 27.01
CA PRO A 105 -12.76 -26.80 26.76
C PRO A 105 -13.11 -27.49 28.08
N TYR A 106 -14.40 -27.72 28.26
CA TYR A 106 -14.97 -28.59 29.28
C TYR A 106 -14.11 -29.87 29.49
N PRO A 107 -14.10 -30.43 30.71
CA PRO A 107 -15.20 -30.35 31.66
C PRO A 107 -15.11 -29.16 32.62
N PRO A 108 -16.24 -28.73 33.21
CA PRO A 108 -16.20 -27.74 34.26
C PRO A 108 -15.46 -28.37 35.45
N LEU A 109 -14.79 -27.55 36.25
CA LEU A 109 -14.13 -28.02 37.47
C LEU A 109 -15.12 -28.89 38.27
N LEU A 110 -14.82 -30.19 38.42
CA LEU A 110 -15.60 -31.11 39.24
C LEU A 110 -15.66 -30.50 40.64
N ARG A 111 -16.82 -29.93 41.02
CA ARG A 111 -17.04 -29.50 42.39
C ARG A 111 -17.05 -30.77 43.23
N ARG A 112 -15.97 -31.01 43.97
CA ARG A 112 -15.98 -32.04 45.01
C ARG A 112 -17.12 -31.70 45.95
N HIS A 113 -18.06 -32.62 46.15
CA HIS A 113 -19.01 -32.49 47.26
C HIS A 113 -18.19 -32.30 48.54
N ALA A 114 -18.67 -31.46 49.46
CA ALA A 114 -18.06 -31.34 50.77
C ALA A 114 -17.93 -32.77 51.33
N TYR A 115 -16.70 -33.17 51.69
CA TYR A 115 -16.51 -34.42 52.41
C TYR A 115 -17.45 -34.36 53.62
N PRO A 116 -18.30 -35.37 53.88
CA PRO A 116 -19.08 -35.37 55.10
C PRO A 116 -18.07 -35.29 56.23
N GLU A 117 -18.26 -34.34 57.15
CA GLU A 117 -17.45 -34.22 58.36
C GLU A 117 -17.26 -35.63 58.92
N SER A 118 -16.01 -36.03 59.10
CA SER A 118 -15.70 -37.24 59.85
C SER A 118 -16.41 -37.11 61.19
N LEU A 119 -17.47 -37.90 61.39
CA LEU A 119 -18.18 -38.01 62.66
C LEU A 119 -17.17 -38.48 63.71
N LYS A 120 -16.77 -37.54 64.58
CA LYS A 120 -16.02 -37.66 65.84
C LYS A 120 -14.85 -38.65 65.91
#